data_AF-A0A7X7PXZ4-F1
#
_entry.id   AF-A0A7X7PXZ4-F1
#
_cell.length_a   1.000
_cell.length_b   1.000
_cell.length_c   1.000
_cell.angle_alpha   90.00
_cell.angle_beta   90.00
_cell.angle_gamma   90.00
#
_symmetry.space_group_name_H-M   'P 1'
#
loop_
_entity.id
_entity.type
_entity.pdbx_description
1 polymer ?
#
loop_
_entity_poly.entity_id
_entity_poly.type
_entity_poly.pdbx_seq_one_letter_code
_entity_poly.pdbx_strand_id
1 'polypeptide(L)'
;MLRRTAKQEQNDGTSALTIVAILAASIYGGFFTAGMSVLIVAVLGLTSADSFTRLNALKQVLAFVVNVAAVLFLLWSGYVIWSAAAVMAVGALVGGALGGRLAAWMNPTLLRWIVVIAGASIAVVYWLNN
;
A
#
# COMPACT_ATOMS: atom_id res chain seq x y z
N MET A 1 35.96 17.80 3.14
CA MET A 1 34.61 18.38 3.08
C MET A 1 34.08 18.61 1.65
N LEU A 2 34.79 18.22 0.58
CA LEU A 2 34.41 18.52 -0.82
C LEU A 2 33.78 17.34 -1.60
N ARG A 3 33.27 16.30 -0.91
CA ARG A 3 32.62 15.13 -1.55
C ARG A 3 31.09 15.15 -1.48
N ARG A 4 30.50 16.24 -0.98
CA ARG A 4 29.05 16.37 -0.77
C ARG A 4 28.31 17.08 -1.91
N THR A 5 29.02 17.81 -2.78
CA THR A 5 28.39 18.63 -3.83
C THR A 5 28.10 17.85 -5.13
N ALA A 6 28.84 16.79 -5.44
CA ALA A 6 28.64 16.03 -6.69
C ALA A 6 27.48 15.00 -6.65
N LYS A 7 26.82 14.80 -5.50
CA LYS A 7 25.66 13.89 -5.36
C LYS A 7 24.31 14.63 -5.27
N GLN A 8 24.30 15.96 -5.47
CA GLN A 8 23.07 16.76 -5.52
C GLN A 8 22.55 16.99 -6.95
N GLU A 9 23.38 16.89 -8.00
CA GLU A 9 22.94 17.13 -9.39
C GLU A 9 22.31 15.91 -10.11
N GLN A 10 22.34 14.71 -9.52
CA GLN A 10 21.65 13.53 -10.07
C GLN A 10 20.21 13.37 -9.54
N ASN A 11 19.70 14.39 -8.84
CA ASN A 11 18.52 14.29 -7.99
C ASN A 11 17.25 14.92 -8.59
N ASP A 12 17.34 15.86 -9.53
CA ASP A 12 16.13 16.59 -9.96
C ASP A 12 15.23 15.77 -10.91
N GLY A 13 15.80 15.10 -11.90
CA GLY A 13 15.06 14.20 -12.80
C GLY A 13 14.54 12.93 -12.10
N THR A 14 15.34 12.36 -11.20
CA THR A 14 14.98 11.16 -10.42
C THR A 14 13.93 11.48 -9.35
N SER A 15 14.00 12.65 -8.72
CA SER A 15 13.00 13.11 -7.74
C SER A 15 11.66 13.39 -8.40
N ALA A 16 11.64 14.08 -9.54
CA ALA A 16 10.41 14.32 -10.30
C ALA A 16 9.75 13.00 -10.74
N LEU A 17 10.54 12.05 -11.27
CA LEU A 17 10.04 10.72 -11.65
C LEU A 17 9.48 9.96 -10.45
N THR A 18 10.13 10.03 -9.28
CA THR A 18 9.67 9.41 -8.04
C THR A 18 8.33 9.99 -7.59
N ILE A 19 8.18 11.32 -7.63
CA ILE A 19 6.93 11.99 -7.28
C ILE A 19 5.80 11.57 -8.23
N VAL A 20 6.05 11.54 -9.53
CA VAL A 20 5.06 11.09 -10.53
C VAL A 20 4.66 9.63 -10.30
N ALA A 21 5.63 8.75 -10.02
CA ALA A 21 5.36 7.34 -9.75
C ALA A 21 4.55 7.14 -8.46
N ILE A 22 4.88 7.88 -7.38
CA ILE A 22 4.12 7.87 -6.13
C ILE A 22 2.70 8.40 -6.34
N LEU A 23 2.54 9.45 -7.16
CA LEU A 23 1.25 10.05 -7.47
C LEU A 23 0.37 9.08 -8.27
N ALA A 24 0.93 8.43 -9.30
CA ALA A 24 0.25 7.38 -10.05
C ALA A 24 -0.13 6.19 -9.16
N ALA A 25 0.80 5.74 -8.30
CA ALA A 25 0.52 4.66 -7.35
C ALA A 25 -0.59 5.05 -6.35
N SER A 26 -0.63 6.30 -5.89
CA SER A 26 -1.65 6.80 -4.96
C SER A 26 -3.04 6.84 -5.60
N ILE A 27 -3.14 7.27 -6.87
CA ILE A 27 -4.39 7.21 -7.65
C ILE A 27 -4.87 5.76 -7.78
N TYR A 28 -3.97 4.85 -8.20
CA TYR A 28 -4.26 3.42 -8.27
C TYR A 28 -4.71 2.85 -6.92
N GLY A 29 -4.08 3.29 -5.85
CA GLY A 29 -4.37 2.83 -4.49
C GLY A 29 -5.69 3.29 -3.91
N GLY A 30 -6.32 4.32 -4.48
CA GLY A 30 -7.72 4.66 -4.20
C GLY A 30 -8.68 3.56 -4.65
N PHE A 31 -8.31 2.77 -5.67
CA PHE A 31 -9.07 1.61 -6.14
C PHE A 31 -8.55 0.30 -5.51
N PHE A 32 -7.23 0.09 -5.50
CA PHE A 32 -6.58 -1.13 -4.98
C PHE A 32 -5.51 -0.83 -3.94
N THR A 33 -5.96 -0.56 -2.71
CA THR A 33 -5.10 -0.13 -1.60
C THR A 33 -4.04 -1.17 -1.20
N ALA A 34 -4.35 -2.47 -1.31
CA ALA A 34 -3.41 -3.55 -0.93
C ALA A 34 -2.13 -3.54 -1.79
N GLY A 35 -2.27 -3.36 -3.11
CA GLY A 35 -1.13 -3.36 -4.05
C GLY A 35 -0.34 -2.05 -4.08
N MET A 36 -1.01 -0.91 -3.87
CA MET A 36 -0.37 0.41 -3.83
C MET A 36 0.82 0.46 -2.88
N SER A 37 0.69 -0.15 -1.71
CA SER A 37 1.72 -0.10 -0.68
C SER A 37 3.01 -0.84 -1.07
N VAL A 38 2.91 -1.91 -1.88
CA VAL A 38 4.05 -2.64 -2.45
C VAL A 38 4.70 -1.82 -3.55
N LEU A 39 3.89 -1.18 -4.42
CA LEU A 39 4.39 -0.30 -5.48
C LEU A 39 5.18 0.88 -4.91
N ILE A 40 4.68 1.52 -3.85
CA ILE A 40 5.36 2.62 -3.17
C ILE A 40 6.70 2.16 -2.60
N VAL A 41 6.74 1.03 -1.87
CA VAL A 41 8.00 0.51 -1.32
C VAL A 41 8.99 0.11 -2.43
N ALA A 42 8.50 -0.43 -3.55
CA ALA A 42 9.35 -0.74 -4.70
C ALA A 42 9.95 0.52 -5.33
N VAL A 43 9.13 1.55 -5.59
CA VAL A 43 9.58 2.84 -6.14
C VAL A 43 10.60 3.48 -5.21
N LEU A 44 10.28 3.57 -3.91
CA LEU A 44 11.20 4.17 -2.95
C LEU A 44 12.46 3.34 -2.70
N GLY A 45 12.38 2.01 -2.75
CA GLY A 45 13.55 1.14 -2.66
C GLY A 45 14.49 1.27 -3.85
N LEU A 46 13.96 1.64 -5.03
CA LEU A 46 14.75 1.90 -6.23
C LEU A 46 15.36 3.31 -6.27
N THR A 47 14.69 4.32 -5.70
CA THR A 47 15.15 5.72 -5.79
C THR A 47 15.78 6.28 -4.50
N SER A 48 15.59 5.64 -3.34
CA SER A 48 16.12 6.10 -2.05
C SER A 48 16.95 5.03 -1.35
N ALA A 49 18.20 5.35 -1.00
CA ALA A 49 19.05 4.54 -0.13
C ALA A 49 18.74 4.78 1.38
N ASP A 50 17.46 4.97 1.69
CA ASP A 50 16.98 5.26 3.04
C ASP A 50 16.78 3.97 3.84
N SER A 51 16.78 4.09 5.17
CA SER A 51 16.55 2.93 6.04
C SER A 51 15.15 2.34 5.82
N PHE A 52 15.03 1.02 5.91
CA PHE A 52 13.75 0.29 5.82
C PHE A 52 12.65 0.88 6.73
N THR A 53 13.03 1.41 7.88
CA THR A 53 12.12 2.09 8.81
C THR A 53 11.48 3.34 8.21
N ARG A 54 12.25 4.16 7.49
CA ARG A 54 11.76 5.39 6.85
C ARG A 54 10.81 5.08 5.69
N LEU A 55 11.16 4.06 4.90
CA LEU A 55 10.32 3.57 3.81
C LEU A 55 8.98 3.05 4.33
N ASN A 56 9.01 2.27 5.41
CA ASN A 56 7.80 1.75 6.03
C ASN A 56 6.93 2.87 6.65
N ALA A 57 7.55 3.87 7.29
CA ALA A 57 6.83 5.02 7.81
C ALA A 57 6.14 5.80 6.69
N LEU A 58 6.84 6.08 5.58
CA LEU A 58 6.26 6.82 4.46
C LEU A 58 5.12 6.04 3.79
N LYS A 59 5.28 4.73 3.59
CA LYS A 59 4.21 3.85 3.10
C LYS A 59 2.96 3.98 3.95
N GLN A 60 3.09 3.96 5.29
CA GLN A 60 1.96 4.01 6.20
C GLN A 60 1.26 5.39 6.17
N VAL A 61 2.03 6.48 6.06
CA VAL A 61 1.49 7.85 5.91
C VAL A 61 0.73 7.99 4.59
N LEU A 62 1.28 7.51 3.47
CA LEU A 62 0.60 7.56 2.18
C LEU A 62 -0.68 6.74 2.18
N ALA A 63 -0.63 5.53 2.73
CA ALA A 63 -1.82 4.70 2.87
C ALA A 63 -2.90 5.42 3.67
N PHE A 64 -2.54 6.11 4.76
CA PHE A 64 -3.48 6.89 5.56
C PHE A 64 -4.11 8.03 4.73
N VAL A 65 -3.29 8.83 4.06
CA VAL A 65 -3.77 9.96 3.23
C VAL A 65 -4.73 9.49 2.14
N VAL A 66 -4.41 8.41 1.43
CA VAL A 66 -5.28 7.88 0.38
C VAL A 66 -6.60 7.35 0.96
N ASN A 67 -6.56 6.64 2.08
CA ASN A 67 -7.79 6.16 2.73
C ASN A 67 -8.67 7.32 3.22
N VAL A 68 -8.08 8.36 3.82
CA VAL A 68 -8.83 9.55 4.24
C VAL A 68 -9.44 10.26 3.03
N ALA A 69 -8.68 10.44 1.95
CA ALA A 69 -9.19 11.03 0.72
C ALA A 69 -10.37 10.21 0.13
N ALA A 70 -10.28 8.88 0.14
CA ALA A 70 -11.35 8.00 -0.31
C ALA A 70 -12.61 8.15 0.56
N VAL A 71 -12.47 8.21 1.89
CA VAL A 71 -13.59 8.43 2.81
C VAL A 71 -14.24 9.79 2.58
N LEU A 72 -13.46 10.86 2.44
CA LEU A 72 -13.98 12.20 2.17
C LEU A 72 -14.72 12.25 0.83
N PHE A 73 -14.17 11.63 -0.22
CA PHE A 73 -14.82 11.51 -1.52
C PHE A 73 -16.15 10.76 -1.41
N LEU A 74 -16.18 9.64 -0.69
CA LEU A 74 -17.39 8.85 -0.52
C LEU A 74 -18.47 9.61 0.28
N LEU A 75 -18.07 10.35 1.32
CA LEU A 75 -18.96 11.23 2.08
C LEU A 75 -19.66 12.25 1.18
N TRP A 76 -18.91 12.85 0.26
CA TRP A 76 -19.44 13.89 -0.63
C TRP A 76 -20.25 13.32 -1.81
N SER A 77 -20.01 12.05 -2.17
CA SER A 77 -20.72 11.35 -3.24
C SER A 77 -22.22 11.13 -2.94
N GLY A 78 -22.64 11.17 -1.67
CA GLY A 78 -24.04 11.00 -1.27
C GLY A 78 -24.54 9.54 -1.26
N TYR A 79 -23.74 8.60 -1.76
CA TYR A 79 -24.04 7.16 -1.79
C TYR A 79 -23.51 6.41 -0.56
N VAL A 80 -23.66 6.99 0.65
CA VAL A 80 -23.20 6.35 1.89
C VAL A 80 -24.37 5.66 2.60
N ILE A 81 -24.34 4.33 2.60
CA ILE A 81 -25.24 3.52 3.41
C ILE A 81 -24.63 3.40 4.81
N TRP A 82 -25.07 4.25 5.75
CA TRP A 82 -24.50 4.35 7.10
C TRP A 82 -24.50 3.06 7.90
N SER A 83 -25.52 2.20 7.71
CA SER A 83 -25.56 0.88 8.33
C SER A 83 -24.44 -0.02 7.81
N ALA A 84 -24.23 -0.07 6.50
CA ALA A 84 -23.12 -0.81 5.89
C ALA A 84 -21.77 -0.22 6.32
N ALA A 85 -21.64 1.11 6.39
CA ALA A 85 -20.42 1.78 6.85
C ALA A 85 -20.07 1.41 8.30
N ALA A 86 -21.06 1.36 9.21
CA ALA A 86 -20.85 0.95 10.59
C ALA A 86 -20.40 -0.52 10.70
N VAL A 87 -21.05 -1.42 9.96
CA VAL A 87 -20.67 -2.84 9.92
C VAL A 87 -19.27 -3.01 9.34
N MET A 88 -18.94 -2.31 8.24
CA MET A 88 -17.60 -2.31 7.66
C MET A 88 -16.56 -1.75 8.64
N ALA A 89 -16.86 -0.68 9.36
CA ALA A 89 -15.94 -0.09 10.33
C ALA A 89 -15.62 -1.09 11.46
N VAL A 90 -16.63 -1.71 12.06
CA VAL A 90 -16.42 -2.73 13.09
C VAL A 90 -15.66 -3.94 12.53
N GLY A 91 -16.06 -4.43 11.36
CA GLY A 91 -15.38 -5.55 10.69
C GLY A 91 -13.92 -5.25 10.36
N ALA A 92 -13.61 -4.05 9.88
CA ALA A 92 -12.25 -3.62 9.57
C ALA A 92 -11.39 -3.45 10.83
N LEU A 93 -11.96 -2.91 11.91
CA LEU A 93 -11.24 -2.78 13.19
C LEU A 93 -10.92 -4.15 13.80
N VAL A 94 -11.91 -5.04 13.87
CA VAL A 94 -11.74 -6.40 14.41
C VAL A 94 -10.80 -7.21 13.52
N GLY A 95 -11.03 -7.20 12.21
CA GLY A 95 -10.20 -7.92 11.24
C GLY A 95 -8.77 -7.39 11.19
N GLY A 96 -8.58 -6.07 11.25
CA GLY A 96 -7.26 -5.44 11.30
C GLY A 96 -6.49 -5.77 12.57
N ALA A 97 -7.15 -5.74 13.73
CA ALA A 97 -6.54 -6.10 15.01
C ALA A 97 -6.17 -7.59 15.07
N LEU A 98 -7.09 -8.48 14.70
CA LEU A 98 -6.85 -9.93 14.68
C LEU A 98 -5.81 -10.30 13.63
N GLY A 99 -5.92 -9.77 12.42
CA GLY A 99 -4.99 -10.01 11.33
C GLY A 99 -3.58 -9.52 11.65
N GLY A 100 -3.44 -8.32 12.22
CA GLY A 100 -2.15 -7.79 12.66
C GLY A 100 -1.51 -8.64 13.76
N ARG A 101 -2.30 -9.07 14.75
CA ARG A 101 -1.82 -9.94 15.82
C ARG A 101 -1.43 -11.33 15.32
N LEU A 102 -2.23 -11.92 14.43
CA LEU A 102 -1.94 -13.24 13.86
C LEU A 102 -0.73 -13.20 12.94
N ALA A 103 -0.59 -12.17 12.11
CA ALA A 103 0.56 -11.97 11.24
C ALA A 103 1.86 -11.81 12.04
N ALA A 104 1.81 -11.16 13.21
CA ALA A 104 2.96 -11.03 14.10
C ALA A 104 3.41 -12.35 14.73
N TRP A 105 2.53 -13.35 14.83
CA TRP A 105 2.81 -14.65 15.43
C TRP A 105 3.15 -15.74 14.41
N MET A 106 2.90 -15.50 13.12
CA MET A 106 3.12 -16.49 12.07
C MET A 106 4.57 -16.57 11.63
N ASN A 107 5.04 -17.80 11.38
CA ASN A 107 6.33 -18.03 10.74
C ASN A 107 6.30 -17.48 9.29
N PRO A 108 7.31 -16.70 8.87
CA PRO A 108 7.37 -16.11 7.53
C PRO A 108 7.23 -17.12 6.39
N THR A 109 7.70 -18.36 6.57
CA THR A 109 7.54 -19.43 5.56
C THR A 109 6.08 -19.80 5.37
N LEU A 110 5.31 -19.89 6.46
CA LEU A 110 3.90 -20.26 6.42
C LEU A 110 3.08 -19.15 5.73
N LEU A 111 3.36 -17.89 6.09
CA LEU A 111 2.73 -16.72 5.46
C LEU A 111 2.97 -16.71 3.95
N ARG A 112 4.20 -16.99 3.51
CA ARG A 112 4.55 -17.06 2.09
C ARG A 112 3.75 -18.14 1.36
N TRP A 113 3.66 -19.35 1.90
CA TRP A 113 2.90 -20.43 1.26
C TRP A 113 1.41 -20.13 1.18
N ILE A 114 0.82 -19.53 2.23
CA ILE A 114 -0.59 -19.13 2.22
C ILE A 114 -0.86 -18.15 1.08
N VAL A 115 -0.03 -17.12 0.91
CA VAL A 115 -0.19 -16.12 -0.16
C VAL A 115 -0.05 -16.77 -1.55
N VAL A 116 0.93 -17.66 -1.73
CA VAL A 116 1.15 -18.37 -3.00
C VAL A 116 -0.03 -19.27 -3.34
N ILE A 117 -0.53 -20.05 -2.39
CA ILE A 117 -1.68 -20.95 -2.60
C ILE A 117 -2.94 -20.16 -2.90
N ALA A 118 -3.20 -19.07 -2.16
CA ALA A 118 -4.33 -18.19 -2.41
C ALA A 118 -4.28 -17.61 -3.84
N GLY A 119 -3.15 -17.04 -4.25
CA GLY A 119 -2.97 -16.50 -5.60
C GLY A 119 -3.14 -17.55 -6.69
N ALA A 120 -2.53 -18.73 -6.52
CA ALA A 120 -2.66 -19.83 -7.47
C ALA A 120 -4.10 -20.34 -7.57
N SER A 121 -4.82 -20.44 -6.44
CA SER A 121 -6.21 -20.89 -6.43
C SER A 121 -7.12 -19.94 -7.19
N ILE A 122 -6.97 -18.62 -7.00
CA ILE A 122 -7.73 -17.60 -7.74
C ILE A 122 -7.44 -17.71 -9.24
N ALA A 123 -6.16 -17.85 -9.61
CA ALA A 123 -5.75 -17.98 -11.02
C ALA A 123 -6.37 -19.22 -11.69
N VAL A 124 -6.34 -20.38 -11.01
CA VAL A 124 -6.93 -21.63 -11.52
C VAL A 124 -8.45 -21.51 -11.65
N VAL A 125 -9.14 -20.98 -10.63
CA VAL A 125 -10.59 -20.80 -10.68
C VAL A 125 -11.00 -19.90 -11.84
N TYR A 126 -10.31 -18.78 -12.02
CA TYR A 126 -10.63 -17.85 -13.09
C TYR A 126 -10.35 -18.44 -14.48
N TRP A 127 -9.29 -19.23 -14.61
CA TRP A 127 -8.95 -19.92 -15.85
C TRP A 127 -9.96 -21.02 -16.22
N LEU A 128 -10.55 -21.70 -15.22
CA LEU A 128 -11.58 -22.71 -15.44
C LEU A 128 -12.98 -22.12 -15.68
N ASN A 129 -13.22 -20.89 -15.23
CA ASN A 129 -14.49 -20.18 -15.40
C ASN A 129 -14.56 -19.36 -16.72
N ASN A 130 -13.53 -19.44 -17.57
CA ASN A 130 -13.43 -18.80 -18.88
C ASN A 130 -13.26 -19.86 -19.97
#